data_AF-A0A1L9SSN5-F1
#
_entry.id   AF-A0A1L9SSN5-F1
#
_cell.length_a   1.000
_cell.length_b   1.000
_cell.length_c   1.000
_cell.angle_alpha   90.00
_cell.angle_beta   90.00
_cell.angle_gamma   90.00
#
_symmetry.space_group_name_H-M   'P 1'
#
loop_
_entity.id
_entity.type
_entity.pdbx_description
1 polymer ?
#
loop_
_entity_poly.entity_id
_entity_poly.type
_entity_poly.pdbx_seq_one_letter_code
_entity_poly.pdbx_strand_id
1 'polypeptide(L)'
;MKLAKLLPAGTVDLILGGHDHFYGHMVVNGTHILRSGTDFKQLSYIEAWRRSDGASWDFNITRRDIVRSLPEDPASVALVAKLTSSLKVKLEKPVGYTVTPLDGRFSTVRQRESNLGNFVCDLMRFYHAADCAMMAGGTIRGDQIYPPGILRLKDLMNCFPFEDPVVLLRVSGRALFDALENGVSQLPALEGRFAQVSNIRYGFRPDAPPGARLTYATVGGEPICFERDYLLATRGYMGRGKDGYTSLLVRSEGGTVEEIVCEENGVLISTILRQYFLSLKVLGRWRRWSASLRRHWGSVHRNLHSDGWLKPPSTQSSPVSEKKFTHQQQRPSLERRGRSVYYYGRFPEKDAHLEDEETTAMDSDSDSDPDVLVSPLPTVNYVTQPACSAAEEERRLRLARLVTRKWMRLAGVSHHRDRDIVGDEDDEEFTPAWTSGIAPRLEGRIVEVS
;
A
#
# COMPACT_ATOMS: atom_id res chain seq x y z
N MET A 1 23.02 -4.88 -19.18
CA MET A 1 23.54 -5.37 -20.47
C MET A 1 24.65 -4.48 -21.04
N LYS A 2 24.41 -3.18 -21.34
CA LYS A 2 25.41 -2.23 -21.92
C LYS A 2 26.87 -2.47 -21.49
N LEU A 3 27.12 -2.52 -20.18
CA LEU A 3 28.46 -2.65 -19.60
C LEU A 3 29.25 -3.85 -20.17
N ALA A 4 28.64 -5.04 -20.21
CA ALA A 4 29.30 -6.24 -20.77
C ALA A 4 29.58 -6.14 -22.28
N LYS A 5 28.77 -5.39 -23.04
CA LYS A 5 29.03 -5.13 -24.46
C LYS A 5 30.16 -4.13 -24.70
N LEU A 6 30.42 -3.24 -23.74
CA LEU A 6 31.44 -2.18 -23.81
C LEU A 6 32.78 -2.60 -23.19
N LEU A 7 32.81 -3.65 -22.38
CA LEU A 7 34.03 -4.24 -21.85
C LEU A 7 34.69 -5.15 -22.90
N PRO A 8 36.03 -5.10 -23.05
CA PRO A 8 36.77 -6.10 -23.83
C PRO A 8 36.56 -7.51 -23.26
N ALA A 9 36.50 -8.51 -24.14
CA ALA A 9 36.39 -9.91 -23.74
C ALA A 9 37.55 -10.31 -22.81
N GLY A 10 37.25 -11.08 -21.76
CA GLY A 10 38.22 -11.46 -20.73
C GLY A 10 38.55 -10.39 -19.68
N THR A 11 37.92 -9.21 -19.71
CA THR A 11 38.12 -8.19 -18.66
C THR A 11 37.35 -8.52 -17.37
N VAL A 12 36.18 -9.16 -17.49
CA VAL A 12 35.28 -9.52 -16.38
C VAL A 12 34.54 -10.81 -16.73
N ASP A 13 34.64 -11.84 -15.88
CA ASP A 13 33.95 -13.12 -16.08
C ASP A 13 32.50 -13.11 -15.59
N LEU A 14 32.18 -12.33 -14.54
CA LEU A 14 30.86 -12.30 -13.88
C LEU A 14 30.45 -10.90 -13.44
N ILE A 15 29.24 -10.47 -13.81
CA ILE A 15 28.59 -9.23 -13.39
C ILE A 15 27.32 -9.57 -12.60
N LEU A 16 27.34 -9.24 -11.31
CA LEU A 16 26.17 -9.32 -10.43
C LEU A 16 25.39 -8.01 -10.50
N GLY A 17 24.16 -8.05 -10.98
CA GLY A 17 23.28 -6.89 -11.17
C GLY A 17 22.10 -6.87 -10.20
N GLY A 18 21.67 -5.65 -9.84
CA GLY A 18 20.44 -5.40 -9.09
C GLY A 18 19.58 -4.33 -9.79
N HIS A 19 18.89 -3.51 -8.98
CA HIS A 19 18.04 -2.36 -9.35
C HIS A 19 16.77 -2.68 -10.17
N ASP A 20 16.84 -3.54 -11.19
CA ASP A 20 15.73 -3.79 -12.11
C ASP A 20 14.64 -4.73 -11.54
N HIS A 21 14.78 -5.20 -10.28
CA HIS A 21 13.83 -6.04 -9.53
C HIS A 21 13.41 -7.40 -10.15
N PHE A 22 14.00 -7.85 -11.27
CA PHE A 22 13.65 -9.13 -11.93
C PHE A 22 14.78 -10.18 -11.91
N TYR A 23 14.42 -11.47 -11.96
CA TYR A 23 15.38 -12.58 -12.05
C TYR A 23 15.84 -12.77 -13.51
N GLY A 24 17.15 -12.86 -13.74
CA GLY A 24 17.68 -13.16 -15.06
C GLY A 24 19.15 -13.56 -15.06
N HIS A 25 19.49 -14.54 -15.89
CA HIS A 25 20.86 -14.95 -16.20
C HIS A 25 21.05 -14.96 -17.73
N MET A 26 22.19 -14.46 -18.20
CA MET A 26 22.55 -14.39 -19.63
C MET A 26 24.07 -14.21 -19.75
N VAL A 27 24.69 -14.68 -20.83
CA VAL A 27 26.13 -14.48 -21.11
C VAL A 27 26.34 -13.52 -22.29
N VAL A 28 27.30 -12.60 -22.18
CA VAL A 28 27.66 -11.60 -23.22
C VAL A 28 29.17 -11.42 -23.23
N ASN A 29 29.82 -11.53 -24.39
CA ASN A 29 31.29 -11.39 -24.54
C ASN A 29 32.10 -12.33 -23.61
N GLY A 30 31.55 -13.49 -23.25
CA GLY A 30 32.09 -14.40 -22.23
C GLY A 30 31.67 -14.07 -20.79
N THR A 31 31.31 -12.82 -20.51
CA THR A 31 30.85 -12.37 -19.18
C THR A 31 29.46 -12.90 -18.85
N HIS A 32 29.33 -13.64 -17.75
CA HIS A 32 28.05 -14.00 -17.14
C HIS A 32 27.40 -12.74 -16.53
N ILE A 33 26.12 -12.49 -16.80
CA ILE A 33 25.34 -11.41 -16.19
C ILE A 33 24.20 -12.06 -15.40
N LEU A 34 24.16 -11.83 -14.10
CA LEU A 34 23.22 -12.48 -13.19
C LEU A 34 22.45 -11.46 -12.33
N ARG A 35 21.15 -11.69 -12.15
CA ARG A 35 20.22 -10.88 -11.36
C ARG A 35 19.31 -11.80 -10.55
N SER A 36 19.29 -11.63 -9.23
CA SER A 36 18.59 -12.54 -8.30
C SER A 36 17.18 -12.06 -7.90
N GLY A 37 16.45 -11.37 -8.79
CA GLY A 37 15.07 -10.96 -8.51
C GLY A 37 14.95 -9.79 -7.53
N THR A 38 14.04 -9.92 -6.56
CA THR A 38 13.78 -8.92 -5.53
C THR A 38 13.30 -9.57 -4.23
N ASP A 39 13.41 -8.84 -3.11
CA ASP A 39 12.83 -9.17 -1.80
C ASP A 39 13.23 -10.56 -1.25
N PHE A 40 14.39 -11.08 -1.69
CA PHE A 40 14.84 -12.46 -1.46
C PHE A 40 13.85 -13.55 -1.91
N LYS A 41 12.90 -13.24 -2.80
CA LYS A 41 11.99 -14.23 -3.45
C LYS A 41 12.79 -15.30 -4.21
N GLN A 42 13.97 -14.95 -4.72
CA GLN A 42 14.93 -15.85 -5.34
C GLN A 42 16.33 -15.65 -4.73
N LEU A 43 17.07 -16.75 -4.62
CA LEU A 43 18.50 -16.78 -4.33
C LEU A 43 19.22 -17.43 -5.54
N SER A 44 20.41 -16.94 -5.87
CA SER A 44 21.29 -17.59 -6.86
C SER A 44 22.50 -18.15 -6.13
N TYR A 45 22.70 -19.46 -6.21
CA TYR A 45 23.93 -20.11 -5.79
C TYR A 45 24.91 -20.11 -6.97
N ILE A 46 26.19 -19.81 -6.71
CA ILE A 46 27.22 -19.66 -7.74
C ILE A 46 28.43 -20.47 -7.30
N GLU A 47 28.75 -21.50 -8.06
CA GLU A 47 30.00 -22.23 -7.95
C GLU A 47 30.90 -21.77 -9.10
N ALA A 48 32.15 -21.47 -8.81
CA ALA A 48 33.12 -20.98 -9.79
C ALA A 48 34.43 -21.78 -9.63
N TRP A 49 34.93 -22.35 -10.72
CA TRP A 49 36.22 -23.03 -10.74
C TRP A 49 37.11 -22.46 -11.84
N ARG A 50 38.40 -22.32 -11.54
CA ARG A 50 39.39 -21.81 -12.48
C ARG A 50 39.76 -22.92 -13.45
N ARG A 51 39.74 -22.63 -14.75
CA ARG A 51 40.09 -23.60 -15.79
C ARG A 51 41.59 -23.91 -15.77
N SER A 52 41.97 -25.06 -16.32
CA SER A 52 43.37 -25.53 -16.42
C SER A 52 44.29 -24.61 -17.25
N ASP A 53 43.74 -23.72 -18.08
CA ASP A 53 44.49 -22.66 -18.75
C ASP A 53 44.96 -21.53 -17.81
N GLY A 54 44.39 -21.46 -16.60
CA GLY A 54 44.67 -20.43 -15.60
C GLY A 54 44.15 -19.02 -15.96
N ALA A 55 43.63 -18.82 -17.17
CA ALA A 55 43.20 -17.53 -17.71
C ALA A 55 41.68 -17.31 -17.61
N SER A 56 40.90 -18.39 -17.45
CA SER A 56 39.43 -18.34 -17.47
C SER A 56 38.76 -19.03 -16.27
N TRP A 57 37.51 -18.65 -16.02
CA TRP A 57 36.62 -19.26 -15.03
C TRP A 57 35.44 -19.96 -15.70
N ASP A 58 35.08 -21.12 -15.16
CA ASP A 58 33.84 -21.84 -15.45
C ASP A 58 32.87 -21.68 -14.27
N PHE A 59 31.56 -21.58 -14.55
CA PHE A 59 30.53 -21.30 -13.54
C PHE A 59 29.34 -22.26 -13.62
N ASN A 60 28.94 -22.82 -12.48
CA ASN A 60 27.59 -23.37 -12.28
C ASN A 60 26.75 -22.34 -11.51
N ILE A 61 25.58 -21.98 -12.04
CA ILE A 61 24.67 -20.99 -11.45
C ILE A 61 23.31 -21.65 -11.24
N THR A 62 22.98 -21.96 -9.99
CA THR A 62 21.72 -22.61 -9.62
C THR A 62 20.76 -21.61 -8.99
N ARG A 63 19.58 -21.45 -9.59
CA ARG A 63 18.46 -20.69 -9.01
C ARG A 63 17.78 -21.49 -7.91
N ARG A 64 17.54 -20.86 -6.75
CA ARG A 64 16.77 -21.41 -5.63
C ARG A 64 15.67 -20.43 -5.23
N ASP A 65 14.41 -20.79 -5.47
CA ASP A 65 13.27 -19.98 -5.06
C ASP A 65 13.00 -20.17 -3.57
N ILE A 66 12.72 -19.06 -2.87
CA ILE A 66 12.43 -19.09 -1.43
C ILE A 66 10.93 -19.30 -1.25
N VAL A 67 10.58 -20.53 -0.88
CA VAL A 67 9.20 -21.03 -0.80
C VAL A 67 8.86 -21.54 0.60
N ARG A 68 7.58 -21.52 0.97
CA ARG A 68 7.06 -21.85 2.30
C ARG A 68 7.39 -23.28 2.80
N SER A 69 7.81 -24.19 1.93
CA SER A 69 8.27 -25.54 2.30
C SER A 69 9.73 -25.58 2.80
N LEU A 70 10.49 -24.49 2.68
CA LEU A 70 11.80 -24.37 3.32
C LEU A 70 11.61 -24.03 4.81
N PRO A 71 12.27 -24.73 5.75
CA PRO A 71 12.21 -24.39 7.16
C PRO A 71 12.91 -23.05 7.43
N GLU A 72 12.30 -22.22 8.29
CA GLU A 72 12.91 -20.97 8.76
C GLU A 72 13.97 -21.25 9.83
N ASP A 73 15.07 -20.49 9.85
CA ASP A 73 16.11 -20.61 10.88
C ASP A 73 15.58 -20.09 12.25
N PRO A 74 15.53 -20.92 13.31
CA PRO A 74 14.99 -20.50 14.60
C PRO A 74 15.71 -19.29 15.23
N ALA A 75 17.02 -19.15 15.02
CA ALA A 75 17.79 -18.03 15.55
C ALA A 75 17.40 -16.70 14.87
N SER A 76 17.31 -16.72 13.54
CA SER A 76 16.83 -15.59 12.73
C SER A 76 15.38 -15.23 13.05
N VAL A 77 14.49 -16.21 13.20
CA VAL A 77 13.08 -15.98 13.58
C VAL A 77 13.00 -15.34 14.97
N ALA A 78 13.76 -15.83 15.96
CA ALA A 78 13.80 -15.25 17.29
C ALA A 78 14.36 -13.81 17.29
N LEU A 79 15.39 -13.54 16.48
CA LEU A 79 15.97 -12.20 16.32
C LEU A 79 14.99 -11.22 15.66
N VAL A 80 14.32 -11.63 14.57
CA VAL A 80 13.29 -10.82 13.89
C VAL A 80 12.09 -10.57 14.81
N ALA A 81 11.62 -11.59 15.54
CA ALA A 81 10.54 -11.43 16.52
C ALA A 81 10.92 -10.45 17.63
N LYS A 82 12.14 -10.55 18.18
CA LYS A 82 12.66 -9.62 19.20
C LYS A 82 12.70 -8.19 18.69
N LEU A 83 13.29 -7.94 17.51
CA LEU A 83 13.41 -6.59 16.93
C LEU A 83 12.05 -5.99 16.51
N THR A 84 11.12 -6.79 16.01
CA THR A 84 9.82 -6.30 15.52
C THR A 84 8.74 -6.19 16.61
N SER A 85 8.92 -6.85 17.76
CA SER A 85 7.95 -6.91 18.87
C SER A 85 7.31 -5.55 19.23
N SER A 86 8.13 -4.54 19.50
CA SER A 86 7.71 -3.19 19.91
C SER A 86 7.08 -2.36 18.78
N LEU A 87 7.39 -2.71 17.52
CA LEU A 87 6.83 -2.09 16.33
C LEU A 87 5.51 -2.73 15.91
N LYS A 88 5.37 -4.06 16.07
CA LYS A 88 4.20 -4.84 15.63
C LYS A 88 2.89 -4.26 16.17
N VAL A 89 2.82 -3.95 17.46
CA VAL A 89 1.63 -3.37 18.11
C VAL A 89 1.28 -1.97 17.57
N LYS A 90 2.25 -1.21 17.03
CA LYS A 90 2.02 0.08 16.36
C LYS A 90 1.60 -0.11 14.91
N LEU A 91 2.27 -1.01 14.19
CA LEU A 91 2.10 -1.29 12.76
C LEU A 91 0.80 -2.05 12.44
N GLU A 92 0.33 -2.93 13.34
CA GLU A 92 -0.94 -3.66 13.17
C GLU A 92 -2.19 -2.81 13.46
N LYS A 93 -2.03 -1.55 13.92
CA LYS A 93 -3.15 -0.64 14.15
C LYS A 93 -3.94 -0.44 12.86
N PRO A 94 -5.26 -0.69 12.84
CA PRO A 94 -6.09 -0.43 11.68
C PRO A 94 -6.22 1.08 11.48
N VAL A 95 -5.95 1.55 10.27
CA VAL A 95 -6.06 2.95 9.85
C VAL A 95 -7.39 3.18 9.15
N GLY A 96 -7.83 2.24 8.31
CA GLY A 96 -9.10 2.35 7.59
C GLY A 96 -9.58 1.04 6.99
N TYR A 97 -10.52 1.16 6.05
CA TYR A 97 -11.16 0.04 5.36
C TYR A 97 -11.29 0.34 3.87
N THR A 98 -11.08 -0.68 3.02
CA THR A 98 -11.38 -0.63 1.57
C THR A 98 -12.36 -1.74 1.21
N VAL A 99 -13.28 -1.47 0.28
CA VAL A 99 -14.22 -2.47 -0.26
C VAL A 99 -13.76 -3.08 -1.59
N THR A 100 -12.83 -2.40 -2.29
CA THR A 100 -12.17 -2.91 -3.51
C THR A 100 -10.72 -3.33 -3.22
N PRO A 101 -10.17 -4.31 -3.96
CA PRO A 101 -8.74 -4.59 -3.94
C PRO A 101 -7.95 -3.39 -4.47
N LEU A 102 -6.85 -3.02 -3.82
CA LEU A 102 -5.98 -1.90 -4.23
C LEU A 102 -4.69 -2.45 -4.85
N ASP A 103 -4.45 -2.19 -6.13
CA ASP A 103 -3.35 -2.81 -6.86
C ASP A 103 -2.04 -1.99 -6.80
N GLY A 104 -1.13 -2.40 -5.92
CA GLY A 104 0.20 -1.83 -5.75
C GLY A 104 1.34 -2.64 -6.40
N ARG A 105 1.04 -3.59 -7.29
CA ARG A 105 2.06 -4.40 -7.99
C ARG A 105 2.88 -3.56 -8.97
N PHE A 106 4.19 -3.81 -9.08
CA PHE A 106 5.05 -3.04 -9.98
C PHE A 106 4.63 -3.13 -11.46
N SER A 107 4.14 -4.30 -11.91
CA SER A 107 3.60 -4.53 -13.26
C SER A 107 2.31 -3.78 -13.57
N THR A 108 1.59 -3.31 -12.55
CA THR A 108 0.47 -2.38 -12.73
C THR A 108 0.99 -0.94 -12.65
N VAL A 109 1.49 -0.52 -11.47
CA VAL A 109 1.73 0.89 -11.17
C VAL A 109 2.81 1.56 -12.02
N ARG A 110 3.66 0.79 -12.70
CA ARG A 110 4.73 1.28 -13.59
C ARG A 110 4.45 1.13 -15.10
N GLN A 111 3.26 0.67 -15.49
CA GLN A 111 2.90 0.47 -16.90
C GLN A 111 1.49 0.93 -17.28
N ARG A 112 0.55 0.96 -16.32
CA ARG A 112 -0.88 1.21 -16.56
C ARG A 112 -1.53 1.91 -15.37
N GLU A 113 -2.79 2.30 -15.52
CA GLU A 113 -3.59 2.87 -14.44
C GLU A 113 -3.70 1.91 -13.25
N SER A 114 -3.55 2.43 -12.03
CA SER A 114 -3.83 1.72 -10.78
C SER A 114 -4.87 2.50 -9.97
N ASN A 115 -5.85 1.79 -9.42
CA ASN A 115 -6.83 2.41 -8.53
C ASN A 115 -6.20 2.93 -7.21
N LEU A 116 -5.08 2.35 -6.79
CA LEU A 116 -4.25 2.87 -5.69
C LEU A 116 -3.48 4.13 -6.11
N GLY A 117 -3.00 4.17 -7.36
CA GLY A 117 -2.42 5.37 -7.98
C GLY A 117 -3.43 6.52 -8.04
N ASN A 118 -4.61 6.27 -8.58
CA ASN A 118 -5.74 7.21 -8.65
C ASN A 118 -6.06 7.78 -7.26
N PHE A 119 -6.34 6.92 -6.28
CA PHE A 119 -6.68 7.33 -4.91
C PHE A 119 -5.65 8.26 -4.28
N VAL A 120 -4.36 7.95 -4.41
CA VAL A 120 -3.29 8.75 -3.82
C VAL A 120 -3.12 10.08 -4.54
N CYS A 121 -3.20 10.10 -5.87
CA CYS A 121 -3.16 11.35 -6.63
C CYS A 121 -4.39 12.23 -6.34
N ASP A 122 -5.56 11.63 -6.15
CA ASP A 122 -6.78 12.36 -5.75
C ASP A 122 -6.58 13.03 -4.39
N LEU A 123 -6.06 12.31 -3.39
CA LEU A 123 -5.76 12.88 -2.09
C LEU A 123 -4.70 13.99 -2.17
N MET A 124 -3.64 13.83 -2.97
CA MET A 124 -2.64 14.89 -3.20
C MET A 124 -3.29 16.15 -3.79
N ARG A 125 -4.15 15.98 -4.81
CA ARG A 125 -4.84 17.07 -5.49
C ARG A 125 -5.81 17.80 -4.57
N PHE A 126 -6.67 17.06 -3.86
CA PHE A 126 -7.65 17.63 -2.94
C PHE A 126 -7.00 18.30 -1.72
N TYR A 127 -5.87 17.77 -1.21
CA TYR A 127 -5.18 18.34 -0.05
C TYR A 127 -4.59 19.73 -0.34
N HIS A 128 -4.03 19.93 -1.54
CA HIS A 128 -3.46 21.22 -1.96
C HIS A 128 -4.42 22.08 -2.80
N ALA A 129 -5.69 21.68 -2.96
CA ALA A 129 -6.68 22.31 -3.85
C ALA A 129 -6.15 22.57 -5.29
N ALA A 130 -5.35 21.64 -5.81
CA ALA A 130 -4.65 21.78 -7.09
C ALA A 130 -5.55 21.46 -8.31
N ASP A 131 -5.22 22.03 -9.47
CA ASP A 131 -5.88 21.72 -10.75
C ASP A 131 -5.72 20.23 -11.10
N CYS A 132 -4.51 19.70 -10.88
CA CYS A 132 -4.15 18.33 -11.19
C CYS A 132 -3.14 17.76 -10.18
N ALA A 133 -2.94 16.43 -10.21
CA ALA A 133 -1.83 15.80 -9.49
C ALA A 133 -1.18 14.69 -10.32
N MET A 134 0.11 14.46 -10.05
CA MET A 134 0.90 13.43 -10.72
C MET A 134 1.96 12.84 -9.78
N MET A 135 2.10 11.52 -9.81
CA MET A 135 3.04 10.75 -8.99
C MET A 135 3.69 9.64 -9.81
N ALA A 136 5.02 9.61 -9.85
CA ALA A 136 5.79 8.52 -10.44
C ALA A 136 5.48 7.17 -9.74
N GLY A 137 5.16 6.13 -10.49
CA GLY A 137 4.70 4.82 -9.99
C GLY A 137 5.71 4.11 -9.09
N GLY A 138 7.00 4.39 -9.23
CA GLY A 138 8.08 3.96 -8.34
C GLY A 138 7.94 4.46 -6.90
N THR A 139 7.05 5.43 -6.65
CA THR A 139 6.61 5.86 -5.30
C THR A 139 5.86 4.76 -4.56
N ILE A 140 5.08 3.95 -5.28
CA ILE A 140 4.31 2.83 -4.71
C ILE A 140 5.26 1.63 -4.58
N ARG A 141 5.57 1.23 -3.35
CA ARG A 141 6.56 0.18 -3.03
C ARG A 141 5.99 -1.17 -2.59
N GLY A 142 4.67 -1.29 -2.52
CA GLY A 142 4.00 -2.46 -1.93
C GLY A 142 4.17 -3.78 -2.66
N ASP A 143 4.37 -3.76 -3.99
CA ASP A 143 4.42 -4.92 -4.91
C ASP A 143 3.35 -6.00 -4.67
N GLN A 144 2.15 -5.60 -4.27
CA GLN A 144 1.07 -6.51 -3.89
C GLN A 144 -0.31 -5.90 -4.16
N ILE A 145 -1.33 -6.76 -4.20
CA ILE A 145 -2.72 -6.35 -4.14
C ILE A 145 -3.13 -6.33 -2.67
N TYR A 146 -3.53 -5.17 -2.13
CA TYR A 146 -4.12 -5.09 -0.80
C TYR A 146 -5.60 -5.50 -0.91
N PRO A 147 -6.05 -6.57 -0.22
CA PRO A 147 -7.41 -7.07 -0.36
C PRO A 147 -8.47 -6.17 0.31
N PRO A 148 -9.75 -6.30 -0.07
CA PRO A 148 -10.87 -5.76 0.69
C PRO A 148 -10.79 -6.09 2.19
N GLY A 149 -11.21 -5.14 3.02
CA GLY A 149 -11.15 -5.19 4.47
C GLY A 149 -10.21 -4.16 5.09
N ILE A 150 -9.51 -4.57 6.15
CA ILE A 150 -8.75 -3.67 7.03
C ILE A 150 -7.43 -3.24 6.39
N LEU A 151 -7.25 -1.94 6.19
CA LEU A 151 -5.96 -1.30 5.93
C LEU A 151 -5.29 -0.93 7.25
N ARG A 152 -4.10 -1.48 7.53
CA ARG A 152 -3.31 -1.24 8.76
C ARG A 152 -2.18 -0.25 8.49
N LEU A 153 -1.59 0.29 9.56
CA LEU A 153 -0.47 1.23 9.44
C LEU A 153 0.73 0.59 8.71
N LYS A 154 0.99 -0.71 8.93
CA LYS A 154 2.02 -1.48 8.19
C LYS A 154 1.82 -1.38 6.68
N ASP A 155 0.56 -1.41 6.21
CA ASP A 155 0.24 -1.52 4.79
C ASP A 155 0.53 -0.19 4.10
N LEU A 156 0.17 0.93 4.76
CA LEU A 156 0.53 2.28 4.32
C LEU A 156 2.06 2.50 4.31
N MET A 157 2.78 2.01 5.33
CA MET A 157 4.23 2.22 5.44
C MET A 157 5.03 1.35 4.46
N ASN A 158 4.60 0.11 4.21
CA ASN A 158 5.15 -0.75 3.17
C ASN A 158 4.88 -0.19 1.76
N CYS A 159 3.73 0.47 1.57
CA CYS A 159 3.36 1.09 0.30
C CYS A 159 4.09 2.41 0.04
N PHE A 160 4.27 3.24 1.08
CA PHE A 160 4.89 4.57 1.02
C PHE A 160 6.00 4.71 2.08
N PRO A 161 7.16 4.07 1.89
CA PRO A 161 8.26 4.07 2.86
C PRO A 161 9.15 5.32 2.79
N PHE A 162 8.98 6.18 1.77
CA PHE A 162 9.81 7.37 1.58
C PHE A 162 9.25 8.57 2.34
N GLU A 163 10.11 9.27 3.06
CA GLU A 163 9.81 10.53 3.76
C GLU A 163 9.92 11.74 2.81
N ASP A 164 9.45 11.58 1.58
CA ASP A 164 9.48 12.60 0.53
C ASP A 164 8.13 13.33 0.46
N PRO A 165 8.10 14.67 0.61
CA PRO A 165 6.87 15.43 0.76
C PRO A 165 6.12 15.64 -0.56
N VAL A 166 4.81 15.86 -0.44
CA VAL A 166 3.98 16.42 -1.51
C VAL A 166 4.22 17.92 -1.57
N VAL A 167 4.49 18.42 -2.77
CA VAL A 167 4.77 19.81 -3.11
C VAL A 167 3.72 20.33 -4.10
N LEU A 168 3.50 21.64 -4.12
CA LEU A 168 2.59 22.31 -5.06
C LEU A 168 3.41 23.20 -5.99
N LEU A 169 3.38 22.88 -7.29
CA LEU A 169 4.14 23.58 -8.33
C LEU A 169 3.21 24.37 -9.25
N ARG A 170 3.63 25.54 -9.72
CA ARG A 170 3.02 26.22 -10.88
C ARG A 170 3.82 25.84 -12.12
N VAL A 171 3.21 25.07 -13.01
CA VAL A 171 3.83 24.54 -14.23
C VAL A 171 3.05 24.98 -15.45
N SER A 172 3.74 25.34 -16.53
CA SER A 172 3.07 25.55 -17.81
C SER A 172 2.53 24.24 -18.36
N GLY A 173 1.48 24.29 -19.18
CA GLY A 173 0.93 23.11 -19.84
C GLY A 173 1.98 22.38 -20.69
N ARG A 174 2.95 23.11 -21.26
CA ARG A 174 4.12 22.51 -21.93
C ARG A 174 4.93 21.63 -20.98
N ALA A 175 5.31 22.17 -19.82
CA ALA A 175 6.11 21.45 -18.82
C ALA A 175 5.38 20.21 -18.26
N LEU A 176 4.06 20.32 -18.09
CA LEU A 176 3.17 19.22 -17.69
C LEU A 176 3.09 18.12 -18.76
N PHE A 177 2.96 18.49 -20.03
CA PHE A 177 2.93 17.55 -21.15
C PHE A 177 4.28 16.81 -21.30
N ASP A 178 5.39 17.54 -21.25
CA ASP A 178 6.74 16.96 -21.32
C ASP A 178 7.03 16.01 -20.13
N ALA A 179 6.44 16.29 -18.97
CA ALA A 179 6.54 15.42 -17.79
C ALA A 179 5.76 14.10 -17.98
N LEU A 180 4.55 14.16 -18.53
CA LEU A 180 3.75 12.98 -18.88
C LEU A 180 4.46 12.12 -19.95
N GLU A 181 5.07 12.76 -20.96
CA GLU A 181 5.87 12.08 -21.99
C GLU A 181 7.13 11.41 -21.39
N ASN A 182 7.84 12.05 -20.45
CA ASN A 182 8.90 11.37 -19.69
C ASN A 182 8.36 10.13 -18.95
N GLY A 183 7.17 10.22 -18.36
CA GLY A 183 6.50 9.10 -17.69
C GLY A 183 6.38 7.85 -18.57
N VAL A 184 5.94 8.01 -19.83
CA VAL A 184 5.81 6.89 -20.79
C VAL A 184 7.10 6.57 -21.56
N SER A 185 8.14 7.42 -21.47
CA SER A 185 9.36 7.35 -22.31
C SER A 185 10.20 6.07 -22.21
N GLN A 186 10.04 5.24 -21.17
CA GLN A 186 10.82 4.01 -20.98
C GLN A 186 10.00 2.73 -21.10
N LEU A 187 8.69 2.81 -21.35
CA LEU A 187 7.86 1.64 -21.57
C LEU A 187 8.38 0.77 -22.74
N PRO A 188 8.27 -0.56 -22.67
CA PRO A 188 7.60 -1.33 -21.61
C PRO A 188 8.50 -1.73 -20.40
N ALA A 189 9.68 -1.12 -20.23
CA ALA A 189 10.50 -1.38 -19.03
C ALA A 189 9.79 -0.89 -17.74
N LEU A 190 9.98 -1.62 -16.63
CA LEU A 190 9.35 -1.35 -15.31
C LEU A 190 10.03 -0.22 -14.53
N GLU A 191 10.28 0.89 -15.21
CA GLU A 191 10.92 2.09 -14.69
C GLU A 191 10.05 2.82 -13.65
N GLY A 192 10.69 3.45 -12.66
CA GLY A 192 9.99 4.15 -11.59
C GLY A 192 9.14 5.33 -12.07
N ARG A 193 9.51 5.91 -13.21
CA ARG A 193 9.01 7.19 -13.70
C ARG A 193 7.55 7.24 -14.15
N PHE A 194 6.90 6.12 -14.48
CA PHE A 194 5.56 6.12 -15.09
C PHE A 194 4.53 6.91 -14.26
N ALA A 195 3.72 7.76 -14.90
CA ALA A 195 2.89 8.74 -14.20
C ALA A 195 1.51 8.18 -13.79
N GLN A 196 1.26 7.98 -12.49
CA GLN A 196 -0.11 7.90 -11.95
C GLN A 196 -0.66 9.33 -11.77
N VAL A 197 -1.96 9.57 -11.98
CA VAL A 197 -2.52 10.93 -12.12
C VAL A 197 -3.90 11.16 -11.47
N SER A 198 -4.23 12.43 -11.20
CA SER A 198 -5.58 12.90 -10.82
C SER A 198 -5.97 14.16 -11.59
N ASN A 199 -7.21 14.19 -12.07
CA ASN A 199 -7.77 15.21 -12.96
C ASN A 199 -6.99 15.43 -14.27
N ILE A 200 -6.12 14.49 -14.63
CA ILE A 200 -5.48 14.37 -15.94
C ILE A 200 -6.03 13.11 -16.61
N ARG A 201 -6.29 13.17 -17.92
CA ARG A 201 -6.52 11.98 -18.74
C ARG A 201 -5.57 11.99 -19.94
N TYR A 202 -4.84 10.91 -20.18
CA TYR A 202 -3.92 10.82 -21.31
C TYR A 202 -3.94 9.46 -22.01
N GLY A 203 -3.69 9.52 -23.33
CA GLY A 203 -3.49 8.34 -24.17
C GLY A 203 -2.03 8.24 -24.61
N PHE A 204 -1.50 7.03 -24.74
CA PHE A 204 -0.14 6.81 -25.26
C PHE A 204 -0.05 5.57 -26.15
N ARG A 205 0.89 5.57 -27.11
CA ARG A 205 1.30 4.40 -27.90
C ARG A 205 2.69 3.94 -27.44
N PRO A 206 2.87 2.69 -26.97
CA PRO A 206 4.17 2.21 -26.50
C PRO A 206 5.19 2.04 -27.65
N ASP A 207 4.74 1.71 -28.85
CA ASP A 207 5.61 1.47 -30.01
C ASP A 207 6.16 2.75 -30.66
N ALA A 208 5.59 3.90 -30.32
CA ALA A 208 6.10 5.20 -30.77
C ALA A 208 7.46 5.53 -30.11
N PRO A 209 8.33 6.31 -30.78
CA PRO A 209 9.63 6.66 -30.24
C PRO A 209 9.50 7.52 -28.96
N PRO A 210 10.32 7.27 -27.92
CA PRO A 210 10.32 8.09 -26.71
C PRO A 210 10.53 9.59 -27.00
N GLY A 211 9.59 10.43 -26.56
CA GLY A 211 9.47 11.84 -26.93
C GLY A 211 8.28 12.15 -27.84
N ALA A 212 7.57 11.13 -28.34
CA ALA A 212 6.36 11.26 -29.17
C ALA A 212 5.36 10.11 -28.91
N ARG A 213 5.24 9.63 -27.67
CA ARG A 213 4.37 8.51 -27.29
C ARG A 213 2.96 8.95 -26.92
N LEU A 214 2.79 10.11 -26.30
CA LEU A 214 1.47 10.67 -26.00
C LEU A 214 0.67 10.91 -27.29
N THR A 215 -0.58 10.42 -27.32
CA THR A 215 -1.54 10.67 -28.41
C THR A 215 -2.46 11.83 -28.08
N TYR A 216 -2.81 12.00 -26.80
CA TYR A 216 -3.55 13.14 -26.28
C TYR A 216 -3.28 13.28 -24.77
N ALA A 217 -3.47 14.48 -24.22
CA ALA A 217 -3.53 14.73 -22.79
C ALA A 217 -4.53 15.86 -22.49
N THR A 218 -5.38 15.66 -21.49
CA THR A 218 -6.38 16.63 -21.03
C THR A 218 -6.29 16.83 -19.52
N VAL A 219 -6.68 18.01 -19.03
CA VAL A 219 -6.78 18.37 -17.61
C VAL A 219 -8.17 18.93 -17.34
N GLY A 220 -8.91 18.37 -16.38
CA GLY A 220 -10.30 18.76 -16.13
C GLY A 220 -11.28 18.41 -17.26
N GLY A 221 -10.89 17.53 -18.19
CA GLY A 221 -11.62 17.19 -19.40
C GLY A 221 -11.09 17.89 -20.66
N GLU A 222 -10.61 19.13 -20.52
CA GLU A 222 -10.13 19.97 -21.63
C GLU A 222 -8.69 19.67 -22.05
N PRO A 223 -8.32 19.78 -23.34
CA PRO A 223 -6.93 19.66 -23.79
C PRO A 223 -5.95 20.55 -23.02
N ILE A 224 -4.73 20.06 -22.80
CA ILE A 224 -3.67 20.86 -22.18
C ILE A 224 -3.31 22.04 -23.10
N CYS A 225 -3.53 23.26 -22.61
CA CYS A 225 -3.10 24.49 -23.26
C CYS A 225 -1.65 24.78 -22.84
N PHE A 226 -0.70 24.79 -23.78
CA PHE A 226 0.73 24.78 -23.45
C PHE A 226 1.21 26.08 -22.78
N GLU A 227 0.58 27.19 -23.12
CA GLU A 227 0.85 28.56 -22.68
C GLU A 227 0.18 28.89 -21.34
N ARG A 228 -0.77 28.06 -20.88
CA ARG A 228 -1.46 28.22 -19.59
C ARG A 228 -0.64 27.60 -18.46
N ASP A 229 -0.59 28.28 -17.33
CA ASP A 229 -0.12 27.72 -16.06
C ASP A 229 -1.21 26.86 -15.37
N TYR A 230 -0.76 25.78 -14.76
CA TYR A 230 -1.57 24.83 -13.98
C TYR A 230 -0.94 24.62 -12.59
N LEU A 231 -1.78 24.43 -11.59
CA LEU A 231 -1.40 23.99 -10.25
C LEU A 231 -1.25 22.47 -10.23
N LEU A 232 -0.02 21.99 -10.10
CA LEU A 232 0.33 20.57 -10.05
C LEU A 232 0.74 20.16 -8.63
N ALA A 233 -0.06 19.31 -7.99
CA ALA A 233 0.38 18.60 -6.79
C ALA A 233 1.23 17.37 -7.18
N THR A 234 2.49 17.34 -6.75
CA THR A 234 3.43 16.25 -7.06
C THR A 234 4.36 15.98 -5.88
N ARG A 235 5.41 15.18 -6.06
CA ARG A 235 6.42 14.91 -5.02
C ARG A 235 7.66 15.77 -5.19
N GLY A 236 8.30 16.15 -4.08
CA GLY A 236 9.58 16.88 -4.08
C GLY A 236 10.65 16.20 -4.94
N TYR A 237 10.75 14.86 -4.87
CA TYR A 237 11.59 14.06 -5.77
C TYR A 237 11.39 14.35 -7.27
N MET A 238 10.16 14.63 -7.71
CA MET A 238 9.86 14.98 -9.11
C MET A 238 10.13 16.46 -9.39
N GLY A 239 9.85 17.37 -8.45
CA GLY A 239 10.21 18.79 -8.54
C GLY A 239 11.73 19.03 -8.64
N ARG A 240 12.54 18.22 -7.97
CA ARG A 240 14.01 18.20 -8.11
C ARG A 240 14.50 17.50 -9.40
N GLY A 241 13.63 17.29 -10.38
CA GLY A 241 13.95 16.74 -11.71
C GLY A 241 14.41 15.28 -11.75
N LYS A 242 14.24 14.50 -10.67
CA LYS A 242 14.68 13.10 -10.62
C LYS A 242 13.74 12.20 -11.47
N ASP A 243 14.09 10.94 -11.72
CA ASP A 243 13.40 10.04 -12.67
C ASP A 243 13.22 10.61 -14.11
N GLY A 244 14.01 11.63 -14.48
CA GLY A 244 13.94 12.30 -15.78
C GLY A 244 12.90 13.42 -15.90
N TYR A 245 12.27 13.82 -14.79
CA TYR A 245 11.25 14.88 -14.74
C TYR A 245 11.84 16.30 -14.86
N THR A 246 12.80 16.52 -15.78
CA THR A 246 13.53 17.79 -15.89
C THR A 246 12.66 18.97 -16.32
N SER A 247 11.49 18.74 -16.92
CA SER A 247 10.50 19.79 -17.19
C SER A 247 9.81 20.32 -15.93
N LEU A 248 9.83 19.55 -14.83
CA LEU A 248 9.31 19.96 -13.52
C LEU A 248 10.39 20.64 -12.63
N LEU A 249 11.61 20.86 -13.15
CA LEU A 249 12.73 21.32 -12.34
C LEU A 249 12.45 22.70 -11.73
N VAL A 250 12.44 22.75 -10.40
CA VAL A 250 12.14 23.94 -9.60
C VAL A 250 13.27 24.97 -9.61
N ARG A 251 12.93 26.25 -9.47
CA ARG A 251 13.90 27.37 -9.45
C ARG A 251 14.97 27.25 -8.37
N SER A 252 14.64 26.66 -7.22
CA SER A 252 15.56 26.38 -6.11
C SER A 252 16.69 25.41 -6.48
N GLU A 253 16.43 24.45 -7.38
CA GLU A 253 17.42 23.51 -7.94
C GLU A 253 17.96 23.97 -9.31
N GLY A 254 17.78 25.24 -9.68
CA GLY A 254 18.28 25.82 -10.93
C GLY A 254 17.40 25.61 -12.18
N GLY A 255 16.14 25.21 -12.01
CA GLY A 255 15.15 25.14 -13.08
C GLY A 255 14.29 26.39 -13.24
N THR A 256 13.12 26.24 -13.86
CA THR A 256 12.21 27.36 -14.21
C THR A 256 10.90 27.35 -13.44
N VAL A 257 10.50 26.20 -12.88
CA VAL A 257 9.21 25.97 -12.23
C VAL A 257 9.11 26.66 -10.86
N GLU A 258 7.96 27.25 -10.57
CA GLU A 258 7.69 27.91 -9.29
C GLU A 258 7.13 26.95 -8.24
N GLU A 259 7.75 26.92 -7.07
CA GLU A 259 7.21 26.23 -5.89
C GLU A 259 6.25 27.17 -5.14
N ILE A 260 4.98 26.79 -5.04
CA ILE A 260 3.99 27.45 -4.17
C ILE A 260 4.04 26.82 -2.77
N VAL A 261 4.25 25.50 -2.71
CA VAL A 261 4.59 24.77 -1.48
C VAL A 261 5.85 23.97 -1.76
N CYS A 262 6.98 24.45 -1.25
CA CYS A 262 8.28 23.79 -1.32
C CYS A 262 8.37 22.60 -0.36
N GLU A 263 9.44 21.80 -0.48
CA GLU A 263 9.64 20.58 0.33
C GLU A 263 9.56 20.80 1.85
N GLU A 264 10.09 21.93 2.36
CA GLU A 264 10.08 22.26 3.81
C GLU A 264 8.67 22.46 4.38
N ASN A 265 7.73 22.90 3.54
CA ASN A 265 6.32 23.12 3.90
C ASN A 265 5.38 22.02 3.37
N GLY A 266 5.93 21.06 2.61
CA GLY A 266 5.19 19.97 2.00
C GLY A 266 4.84 18.85 2.99
N VAL A 267 3.83 18.06 2.66
CA VAL A 267 3.27 17.05 3.58
C VAL A 267 3.46 15.64 3.01
N LEU A 268 3.97 14.72 3.83
CA LEU A 268 4.18 13.32 3.42
C LEU A 268 2.87 12.67 2.97
N ILE A 269 2.90 11.90 1.87
CA ILE A 269 1.76 11.10 1.38
C ILE A 269 1.16 10.23 2.51
N SER A 270 2.01 9.62 3.34
CA SER A 270 1.56 8.82 4.48
C SER A 270 0.81 9.64 5.55
N THR A 271 1.08 10.94 5.68
CA THR A 271 0.36 11.85 6.56
C THR A 271 -0.98 12.27 5.95
N ILE A 272 -1.04 12.61 4.66
CA ILE A 272 -2.29 12.91 3.95
C ILE A 272 -3.25 11.71 4.03
N LEU A 273 -2.76 10.49 3.78
CA LEU A 273 -3.52 9.25 3.95
C LEU A 273 -4.06 9.06 5.38
N ARG A 274 -3.21 9.29 6.41
CA ARG A 274 -3.63 9.23 7.81
C ARG A 274 -4.70 10.28 8.16
N GLN A 275 -4.54 11.52 7.68
CA GLN A 275 -5.49 12.61 7.88
C GLN A 275 -6.83 12.33 7.21
N TYR A 276 -6.84 11.79 5.98
CA TYR A 276 -8.05 11.39 5.28
C TYR A 276 -8.83 10.29 6.03
N PHE A 277 -8.18 9.20 6.43
CA PHE A 277 -8.87 8.15 7.19
C PHE A 277 -9.31 8.62 8.59
N LEU A 278 -8.57 9.55 9.20
CA LEU A 278 -8.98 10.20 10.45
C LEU A 278 -10.20 11.10 10.25
N SER A 279 -10.31 11.85 9.14
CA SER A 279 -11.47 12.70 8.87
C SER A 279 -12.72 11.86 8.63
N LEU A 280 -12.64 10.71 7.93
CA LEU A 280 -13.75 9.75 7.81
C LEU A 280 -14.26 9.24 9.17
N LYS A 281 -13.34 9.04 10.13
CA LYS A 281 -13.70 8.69 11.51
C LYS A 281 -14.38 9.84 12.24
N VAL A 282 -13.82 11.05 12.16
CA VAL A 282 -14.30 12.25 12.90
C VAL A 282 -15.64 12.75 12.36
N LEU A 283 -15.82 12.78 11.03
CA LEU A 283 -17.08 13.15 10.35
C LEU A 283 -18.22 12.13 10.58
N GLY A 284 -18.00 11.10 11.40
CA GLY A 284 -19.03 10.13 11.76
C GLY A 284 -19.41 9.16 10.63
N ARG A 285 -18.72 9.17 9.48
CA ARG A 285 -18.91 8.14 8.45
C ARG A 285 -18.59 6.74 8.96
N TRP A 286 -17.72 6.61 9.97
CA TRP A 286 -17.53 5.39 10.77
C TRP A 286 -18.04 5.53 12.22
N ARG A 287 -19.29 6.01 12.39
CA ARG A 287 -19.94 6.34 13.68
C ARG A 287 -19.92 5.24 14.75
N ARG A 288 -19.63 3.98 14.39
CA ARG A 288 -19.47 2.85 15.33
C ARG A 288 -18.28 1.97 14.92
N TRP A 289 -17.05 2.42 15.20
CA TRP A 289 -15.83 1.59 15.10
C TRP A 289 -15.76 0.57 16.26
N SER A 290 -16.77 -0.29 16.35
CA SER A 290 -16.94 -1.29 17.40
C SER A 290 -16.01 -2.50 17.23
N ALA A 291 -15.92 -3.31 18.29
CA ALA A 291 -15.33 -4.64 18.20
C ALA A 291 -16.07 -5.55 17.19
N SER A 292 -17.39 -5.38 16.97
CA SER A 292 -18.13 -6.10 15.92
C SER A 292 -17.67 -5.73 14.51
N LEU A 293 -17.48 -4.43 14.19
CA LEU A 293 -17.00 -4.02 12.86
C LEU A 293 -15.55 -4.50 12.59
N ARG A 294 -14.68 -4.47 13.61
CA ARG A 294 -13.32 -5.03 13.52
C ARG A 294 -13.32 -6.55 13.35
N ARG A 295 -14.20 -7.29 14.04
CA ARG A 295 -14.35 -8.75 13.88
C ARG A 295 -14.88 -9.12 12.49
N HIS A 296 -15.87 -8.39 11.97
CA HIS A 296 -16.45 -8.64 10.64
C HIS A 296 -15.40 -8.51 9.52
N TRP A 297 -14.81 -7.32 9.34
CA TRP A 297 -13.80 -7.11 8.30
C TRP A 297 -12.50 -7.89 8.55
N GLY A 298 -12.18 -8.19 9.81
CA GLY A 298 -11.11 -9.13 10.15
C GLY A 298 -11.39 -10.56 9.69
N SER A 299 -12.65 -10.97 9.57
CA SER A 299 -13.01 -12.25 8.97
C SER A 299 -13.03 -12.21 7.45
N VAL A 300 -13.60 -11.16 6.83
CA VAL A 300 -13.54 -10.96 5.36
C VAL A 300 -12.09 -11.03 4.87
N HIS A 301 -11.19 -10.29 5.52
CA HIS A 301 -9.76 -10.28 5.21
C HIS A 301 -9.10 -11.66 5.42
N ARG A 302 -9.48 -12.43 6.44
CA ARG A 302 -8.96 -13.80 6.63
C ARG A 302 -9.44 -14.75 5.53
N ASN A 303 -10.72 -14.74 5.19
CA ASN A 303 -11.30 -15.64 4.18
C ASN A 303 -10.75 -15.33 2.76
N LEU A 304 -10.42 -14.07 2.48
CA LEU A 304 -9.74 -13.70 1.22
C LEU A 304 -8.28 -14.19 1.12
N HIS A 305 -7.62 -14.43 2.26
CA HIS A 305 -6.29 -15.08 2.33
C HIS A 305 -6.39 -16.62 2.41
N SER A 306 -7.40 -17.11 3.14
CA SER A 306 -8.17 -18.33 2.90
C SER A 306 -7.86 -19.10 1.62
N ASP A 307 -8.55 -18.65 0.58
CA ASP A 307 -9.09 -19.57 -0.41
C ASP A 307 -8.33 -19.47 -1.76
N GLY A 308 -7.12 -18.87 -1.74
CA GLY A 308 -6.24 -18.76 -2.90
C GLY A 308 -6.61 -17.72 -3.96
N TRP A 309 -7.68 -16.94 -3.75
CA TRP A 309 -8.19 -15.93 -4.71
C TRP A 309 -7.17 -14.82 -5.03
N LEU A 310 -6.25 -14.53 -4.10
CA LEU A 310 -5.17 -13.58 -4.29
C LEU A 310 -3.99 -14.22 -5.03
N LYS A 311 -3.92 -14.01 -6.35
CA LYS A 311 -2.73 -14.38 -7.14
C LYS A 311 -1.48 -13.65 -6.60
N PRO A 312 -0.32 -14.33 -6.48
CA PRO A 312 0.93 -13.69 -6.08
C PRO A 312 1.42 -12.66 -7.14
N PRO A 313 2.44 -11.85 -6.83
CA PRO A 313 3.01 -10.87 -7.77
C PRO A 313 3.41 -11.51 -9.10
N SER A 314 3.26 -10.75 -10.19
CA SER A 314 3.42 -11.24 -11.56
C SER A 314 4.85 -11.71 -11.85
N THR A 315 4.99 -12.91 -12.43
CA THR A 315 6.27 -13.53 -12.79
C THR A 315 6.91 -13.00 -14.07
N GLN A 316 6.27 -12.08 -14.78
CA GLN A 316 6.75 -11.57 -16.07
C GLN A 316 7.88 -10.54 -15.90
N SER A 317 9.00 -10.80 -16.57
CA SER A 317 10.09 -9.85 -16.76
C SER A 317 9.71 -8.76 -17.76
N SER A 318 10.48 -7.68 -17.82
CA SER A 318 10.29 -6.59 -18.80
C SER A 318 11.60 -6.28 -19.53
N PRO A 319 11.53 -5.83 -20.79
CA PRO A 319 12.70 -5.77 -21.67
C PRO A 319 13.59 -4.54 -21.41
N VAL A 320 14.71 -4.52 -22.12
CA VAL A 320 15.86 -3.65 -21.86
C VAL A 320 15.71 -2.27 -22.50
N SER A 321 15.99 -1.20 -21.75
CA SER A 321 16.21 0.16 -22.28
C SER A 321 17.66 0.64 -22.07
N GLU A 322 18.05 1.71 -22.77
CA GLU A 322 19.44 1.94 -23.20
C GLU A 322 19.90 3.43 -23.24
N LYS A 323 20.17 4.10 -22.10
CA LYS A 323 20.91 5.40 -22.04
C LYS A 323 21.96 5.35 -20.90
N LYS A 324 23.26 5.61 -21.16
CA LYS A 324 24.00 6.90 -21.33
C LYS A 324 24.17 7.66 -20.01
N PHE A 325 25.42 7.88 -19.60
CA PHE A 325 25.85 8.47 -18.31
C PHE A 325 26.23 9.95 -18.43
N THR A 326 26.12 10.68 -17.32
CA THR A 326 26.84 11.93 -17.04
C THR A 326 27.69 11.76 -15.77
N HIS A 327 28.84 12.44 -15.70
CA HIS A 327 29.79 12.31 -14.59
C HIS A 327 29.33 13.07 -13.34
N GLN A 328 29.53 12.48 -12.16
CA GLN A 328 29.71 13.21 -10.90
C GLN A 328 30.93 12.66 -10.15
N GLN A 329 31.61 13.54 -9.40
CA GLN A 329 32.84 13.23 -8.67
C GLN A 329 32.54 12.72 -7.25
N GLN A 330 33.38 11.81 -6.76
CA GLN A 330 33.26 11.28 -5.39
C GLN A 330 33.77 12.28 -4.34
N ARG A 331 33.14 12.30 -3.17
CA ARG A 331 33.71 12.86 -1.93
C ARG A 331 34.24 11.72 -1.05
N PRO A 332 35.35 11.90 -0.31
CA PRO A 332 35.95 10.86 0.51
C PRO A 332 35.16 10.59 1.80
N SER A 333 35.28 9.37 2.32
CA SER A 333 34.67 8.90 3.58
C SER A 333 35.53 9.22 4.80
N LEU A 334 34.91 9.59 5.92
CA LEU A 334 35.57 9.78 7.22
C LEU A 334 35.52 8.50 8.07
N GLU A 335 36.67 8.07 8.59
CA GLU A 335 36.75 7.02 9.61
C GLU A 335 36.31 7.53 10.99
N ARG A 336 35.81 6.63 11.84
CA ARG A 336 35.71 6.83 13.30
C ARG A 336 36.19 5.59 14.05
N ARG A 337 37.19 5.77 14.91
CA ARG A 337 37.72 4.76 15.84
C ARG A 337 37.22 5.01 17.27
N GLY A 338 37.22 3.96 18.09
CA GLY A 338 37.55 4.09 19.52
C GLY A 338 36.42 4.37 20.52
N ARG A 339 35.94 3.29 21.15
CA ARG A 339 35.18 3.23 22.42
C ARG A 339 35.61 4.23 23.51
N SER A 340 34.65 4.63 24.34
CA SER A 340 34.81 4.79 25.79
C SER A 340 33.54 4.30 26.52
N VAL A 341 33.63 4.01 27.83
CA VAL A 341 32.57 3.39 28.66
C VAL A 341 32.58 3.99 30.06
N TYR A 342 31.40 4.28 30.63
CA TYR A 342 31.22 4.64 32.04
C TYR A 342 29.99 3.94 32.64
N TYR A 343 30.09 3.49 33.90
CA TYR A 343 29.08 2.65 34.56
C TYR A 343 29.24 2.68 36.11
N TYR A 344 28.21 3.11 36.85
CA TYR A 344 28.04 3.06 38.32
C TYR A 344 26.58 3.46 38.63
N GLY A 345 25.79 2.90 39.55
CA GLY A 345 25.75 1.65 40.36
C GLY A 345 24.26 1.39 40.72
N ARG A 346 23.72 0.17 40.92
CA ARG A 346 23.87 -0.78 42.06
C ARG A 346 23.65 -0.12 43.43
N PHE A 347 22.83 -0.63 44.36
CA PHE A 347 22.48 -2.00 44.82
C PHE A 347 21.13 -1.97 45.64
N PRO A 348 20.62 -3.03 46.31
CA PRO A 348 20.50 -4.49 46.02
C PRO A 348 19.00 -4.93 46.19
N GLU A 349 18.54 -6.05 46.80
CA GLU A 349 18.70 -7.50 46.51
C GLU A 349 17.42 -8.32 46.85
N LYS A 350 17.32 -9.51 46.23
CA LYS A 350 16.73 -10.79 46.71
C LYS A 350 15.22 -11.07 46.86
N ASP A 351 14.96 -12.36 46.71
CA ASP A 351 13.71 -13.10 46.50
C ASP A 351 13.21 -13.80 47.77
N ALA A 352 11.91 -14.14 47.82
CA ALA A 352 11.39 -15.24 48.64
C ALA A 352 10.05 -15.83 48.13
N HIS A 353 9.90 -17.12 48.40
CA HIS A 353 8.76 -18.06 48.41
C HIS A 353 7.58 -17.61 49.34
N LEU A 354 6.37 -18.20 49.43
CA LEU A 354 5.61 -19.27 48.72
C LEU A 354 4.11 -19.24 49.18
N GLU A 355 3.29 -20.19 48.69
CA GLU A 355 2.08 -20.78 49.33
C GLU A 355 0.73 -20.02 49.37
N ASP A 356 -0.34 -20.78 49.67
CA ASP A 356 -1.78 -20.54 49.44
C ASP A 356 -2.58 -20.28 50.75
N GLU A 357 -3.84 -19.81 50.66
CA GLU A 357 -4.94 -20.24 51.58
C GLU A 357 -6.37 -19.87 51.07
N GLU A 358 -7.41 -20.48 51.67
CA GLU A 358 -8.84 -20.39 51.28
C GLU A 358 -9.77 -19.81 52.40
N THR A 359 -11.09 -19.82 52.16
CA THR A 359 -12.23 -19.67 53.13
C THR A 359 -12.64 -18.23 53.51
N THR A 360 -13.86 -17.89 53.96
CA THR A 360 -15.04 -18.68 54.43
C THR A 360 -16.36 -18.38 53.64
N ALA A 361 -17.55 -18.36 54.27
CA ALA A 361 -18.89 -18.34 53.61
C ALA A 361 -20.05 -17.88 54.56
N MET A 362 -21.31 -17.99 54.06
CA MET A 362 -22.64 -17.78 54.72
C MET A 362 -23.14 -16.33 54.83
N ASP A 363 -24.44 -16.00 54.98
CA ASP A 363 -25.72 -16.76 55.12
C ASP A 363 -26.68 -16.46 53.91
N SER A 364 -28.02 -16.67 53.83
CA SER A 364 -29.10 -17.22 54.68
C SER A 364 -30.34 -17.61 53.82
N ASP A 365 -31.37 -18.25 54.41
CA ASP A 365 -32.61 -18.77 53.76
C ASP A 365 -33.93 -18.01 54.10
N SER A 366 -35.02 -18.31 53.37
CA SER A 366 -36.41 -18.30 53.88
C SER A 366 -37.41 -18.98 52.93
N ASP A 367 -38.06 -20.06 53.37
CA ASP A 367 -39.09 -20.83 52.63
C ASP A 367 -40.54 -20.49 53.04
N SER A 368 -41.53 -20.69 52.15
CA SER A 368 -42.83 -21.38 52.44
C SER A 368 -43.82 -21.36 51.26
N ASP A 369 -44.26 -22.56 50.83
CA ASP A 369 -45.42 -22.81 49.92
C ASP A 369 -46.68 -23.22 50.73
N PRO A 370 -47.88 -23.20 50.10
CA PRO A 370 -48.52 -24.52 49.84
C PRO A 370 -49.32 -24.64 48.53
N ASP A 371 -49.44 -25.88 48.04
CA ASP A 371 -50.20 -26.32 46.86
C ASP A 371 -51.72 -25.99 46.84
N VAL A 372 -52.27 -25.77 45.63
CA VAL A 372 -53.04 -26.79 44.88
C VAL A 372 -53.29 -26.35 43.41
N LEU A 373 -52.54 -26.99 42.51
CA LEU A 373 -52.85 -27.38 41.13
C LEU A 373 -54.06 -26.75 40.38
N VAL A 374 -53.78 -25.83 39.43
CA VAL A 374 -54.42 -25.82 38.09
C VAL A 374 -53.38 -25.47 37.01
N SER A 375 -53.22 -26.35 36.02
CA SER A 375 -52.32 -26.25 34.84
C SER A 375 -50.81 -26.07 35.11
N PRO A 376 -49.96 -27.06 34.76
CA PRO A 376 -48.51 -26.89 34.78
C PRO A 376 -48.01 -26.17 33.52
N LEU A 377 -46.93 -25.39 33.67
CA LEU A 377 -46.26 -24.52 32.68
C LEU A 377 -46.91 -23.14 32.41
N PRO A 378 -46.38 -22.03 32.98
CA PRO A 378 -46.51 -20.72 32.33
C PRO A 378 -45.83 -20.76 30.96
N THR A 379 -46.41 -20.11 29.95
CA THR A 379 -45.90 -20.08 28.56
C THR A 379 -44.65 -19.19 28.42
N VAL A 380 -43.52 -19.70 28.90
CA VAL A 380 -42.18 -19.08 28.85
C VAL A 380 -41.61 -19.01 27.43
N ASN A 381 -42.11 -18.05 26.65
CA ASN A 381 -41.61 -17.74 25.32
C ASN A 381 -40.33 -16.88 25.37
N TYR A 382 -39.52 -16.96 24.30
CA TYR A 382 -38.25 -16.26 24.08
C TYR A 382 -38.24 -14.73 24.32
N VAL A 383 -39.43 -14.12 24.42
CA VAL A 383 -39.64 -12.68 24.58
C VAL A 383 -39.57 -12.23 26.04
N THR A 384 -39.90 -13.08 27.01
CA THR A 384 -40.05 -12.68 28.44
C THR A 384 -38.83 -12.96 29.32
N GLN A 385 -37.85 -13.75 28.87
CA GLN A 385 -36.59 -13.93 29.58
C GLN A 385 -35.63 -12.75 29.31
N PRO A 386 -34.84 -12.29 30.30
CA PRO A 386 -33.68 -11.42 30.02
C PRO A 386 -32.67 -12.15 29.11
N ALA A 387 -31.81 -11.41 28.42
CA ALA A 387 -30.83 -11.98 27.50
C ALA A 387 -29.64 -12.58 28.29
N CYS A 388 -29.28 -13.85 28.01
CA CYS A 388 -28.21 -14.55 28.74
C CYS A 388 -26.80 -14.05 28.37
N SER A 389 -26.68 -13.20 27.34
CA SER A 389 -25.44 -12.48 27.02
C SER A 389 -25.72 -11.23 26.17
N ALA A 390 -24.81 -10.26 26.20
CA ALA A 390 -24.89 -9.06 25.34
C ALA A 390 -24.85 -9.39 23.83
N ALA A 391 -24.25 -10.53 23.44
CA ALA A 391 -24.27 -11.01 22.05
C ALA A 391 -25.66 -11.51 21.64
N GLU A 392 -26.39 -12.13 22.57
CA GLU A 392 -27.78 -12.51 22.35
C GLU A 392 -28.71 -11.28 22.37
N GLU A 393 -28.46 -10.32 23.27
CA GLU A 393 -29.18 -9.05 23.30
C GLU A 393 -29.07 -8.27 21.97
N GLU A 394 -27.85 -8.17 21.41
CA GLU A 394 -27.62 -7.56 20.08
C GLU A 394 -28.38 -8.33 18.97
N ARG A 395 -28.47 -9.67 19.05
CA ARG A 395 -29.26 -10.51 18.15
C ARG A 395 -30.77 -10.27 18.29
N ARG A 396 -31.30 -10.23 19.51
CA ARG A 396 -32.71 -9.94 19.82
C ARG A 396 -33.10 -8.54 19.33
N LEU A 397 -32.28 -7.51 19.62
CA LEU A 397 -32.48 -6.15 19.14
C LEU A 397 -32.40 -6.02 17.60
N ARG A 398 -31.57 -6.82 16.93
CA ARG A 398 -31.52 -6.88 15.46
C ARG A 398 -32.80 -7.49 14.87
N LEU A 399 -33.28 -8.61 15.44
CA LEU A 399 -34.53 -9.25 15.02
C LEU A 399 -35.75 -8.34 15.27
N ALA A 400 -35.83 -7.71 16.44
CA ALA A 400 -36.87 -6.74 16.75
C ALA A 400 -36.93 -5.62 15.69
N ARG A 401 -35.80 -5.00 15.36
CA ARG A 401 -35.73 -3.94 14.33
C ARG A 401 -36.14 -4.40 12.93
N LEU A 402 -35.88 -5.65 12.56
CA LEU A 402 -36.35 -6.23 11.30
C LEU A 402 -37.87 -6.41 11.30
N VAL A 403 -38.44 -6.95 12.38
CA VAL A 403 -39.89 -7.13 12.54
C VAL A 403 -40.60 -5.77 12.59
N THR A 404 -40.11 -4.80 13.36
CA THR A 404 -40.68 -3.44 13.41
C THR A 404 -40.65 -2.75 12.04
N ARG A 405 -39.58 -2.90 11.25
CA ARG A 405 -39.52 -2.33 9.89
C ARG A 405 -40.48 -3.02 8.92
N LYS A 406 -40.62 -4.35 8.99
CA LYS A 406 -41.61 -5.09 8.20
C LYS A 406 -43.05 -4.68 8.61
N TRP A 407 -43.29 -4.50 9.90
CA TRP A 407 -44.57 -4.03 10.42
C TRP A 407 -44.88 -2.59 9.98
N MET A 408 -43.94 -1.65 10.08
CA MET A 408 -44.10 -0.27 9.59
C MET A 408 -44.42 -0.23 8.08
N ARG A 409 -43.74 -1.07 7.27
CA ARG A 409 -44.01 -1.26 5.83
C ARG A 409 -45.45 -1.73 5.58
N LEU A 410 -45.93 -2.70 6.35
CA LEU A 410 -47.30 -3.25 6.24
C LEU A 410 -48.39 -2.32 6.82
N ALA A 411 -48.04 -1.49 7.81
CA ALA A 411 -48.93 -0.53 8.44
C ALA A 411 -48.96 0.85 7.74
N GLY A 412 -48.26 1.02 6.61
CA GLY A 412 -48.22 2.28 5.85
C GLY A 412 -47.45 3.43 6.52
N VAL A 413 -46.68 3.15 7.59
CA VAL A 413 -45.98 4.18 8.37
C VAL A 413 -44.67 4.55 7.69
N SER A 414 -44.68 5.63 6.91
CA SER A 414 -43.53 6.13 6.15
C SER A 414 -42.51 6.86 7.04
N HIS A 415 -41.23 6.75 6.67
CA HIS A 415 -40.12 7.34 7.42
C HIS A 415 -39.59 8.57 6.66
N HIS A 416 -39.98 9.78 7.07
CA HIS A 416 -39.46 11.01 6.46
C HIS A 416 -37.98 11.24 6.82
N ARG A 417 -37.10 11.19 5.82
CA ARG A 417 -36.28 12.35 5.40
C ARG A 417 -35.61 12.09 4.05
N ASP A 418 -35.68 13.14 3.22
CA ASP A 418 -34.76 13.51 2.14
C ASP A 418 -34.41 12.42 1.12
N ARG A 419 -35.16 12.43 0.00
CA ARG A 419 -34.71 11.90 -1.28
C ARG A 419 -33.51 12.71 -1.77
N ASP A 420 -32.58 12.03 -2.43
CA ASP A 420 -31.77 12.47 -3.59
C ASP A 420 -30.38 11.80 -3.59
N ILE A 421 -30.37 10.50 -3.92
CA ILE A 421 -29.26 9.70 -4.44
C ILE A 421 -29.82 8.28 -4.70
N VAL A 422 -29.31 7.61 -5.75
CA VAL A 422 -29.85 6.37 -6.36
C VAL A 422 -31.22 6.56 -7.01
N GLY A 423 -31.23 6.48 -8.34
CA GLY A 423 -32.37 5.99 -9.11
C GLY A 423 -32.04 4.58 -9.59
N ASP A 424 -32.95 3.65 -9.29
CA ASP A 424 -33.24 2.34 -9.90
C ASP A 424 -32.08 1.33 -10.09
N GLU A 425 -32.21 0.04 -9.72
CA GLU A 425 -33.29 -0.68 -9.02
C GLU A 425 -32.69 -1.97 -8.35
N ASP A 426 -33.44 -2.61 -7.44
CA ASP A 426 -33.30 -4.03 -7.03
C ASP A 426 -32.07 -4.61 -6.26
N ASP A 427 -31.19 -3.83 -5.57
CA ASP A 427 -30.12 -4.46 -4.74
C ASP A 427 -29.75 -3.83 -3.36
N GLU A 428 -30.43 -2.78 -2.87
CA GLU A 428 -30.00 -2.03 -1.65
C GLU A 428 -30.64 -2.43 -0.29
N GLU A 429 -31.17 -3.65 -0.07
CA GLU A 429 -31.77 -3.99 1.24
C GLU A 429 -30.73 -4.21 2.38
N PHE A 430 -29.41 -4.31 2.10
CA PHE A 430 -28.43 -4.87 3.04
C PHE A 430 -27.23 -4.03 3.54
N THR A 431 -26.91 -2.84 3.01
CA THR A 431 -25.75 -2.04 3.48
C THR A 431 -26.11 -0.66 4.03
N PRO A 432 -25.95 -0.40 5.35
CA PRO A 432 -26.12 0.93 5.93
C PRO A 432 -25.02 1.91 5.50
N ALA A 433 -25.40 3.15 5.17
CA ALA A 433 -24.49 4.21 4.70
C ALA A 433 -23.34 4.64 5.66
N TRP A 434 -23.29 4.10 6.89
CA TRP A 434 -22.22 4.33 7.89
C TRP A 434 -21.12 3.24 7.89
N THR A 435 -21.08 2.38 6.86
CA THR A 435 -20.03 1.35 6.69
C THR A 435 -19.30 1.41 5.35
N SER A 436 -19.28 2.57 4.68
CA SER A 436 -18.45 2.78 3.49
C SER A 436 -16.94 2.76 3.84
N GLY A 437 -16.27 1.68 3.45
CA GLY A 437 -14.83 1.73 3.18
C GLY A 437 -14.55 2.48 1.87
N ILE A 438 -13.29 2.84 1.61
CA ILE A 438 -12.94 3.44 0.32
C ILE A 438 -13.19 2.43 -0.81
N ALA A 439 -13.62 2.93 -1.97
CA ALA A 439 -13.85 2.12 -3.16
C ALA A 439 -13.12 2.68 -4.40
N PRO A 440 -11.77 2.87 -4.39
CA PRO A 440 -11.06 3.39 -5.55
C PRO A 440 -11.27 2.52 -6.77
N ARG A 441 -11.54 3.17 -7.91
CA ARG A 441 -11.84 2.54 -9.20
C ARG A 441 -10.75 2.88 -10.22
N LEU A 442 -10.74 2.13 -11.31
CA LEU A 442 -10.16 2.58 -12.56
C LEU A 442 -11.22 3.44 -13.28
N GLU A 443 -10.79 4.55 -13.86
CA GLU A 443 -11.65 5.55 -14.50
C GLU A 443 -11.26 5.76 -15.98
N GLY A 444 -10.20 5.12 -16.46
CA GLY A 444 -9.67 5.32 -17.81
C GLY A 444 -8.94 6.64 -17.96
N ARG A 445 -8.32 7.12 -16.86
CA ARG A 445 -7.38 8.24 -16.81
C ARG A 445 -6.15 7.98 -17.67
N ILE A 446 -5.69 6.73 -17.76
CA ILE A 446 -4.51 6.34 -18.53
C ILE A 446 -4.87 5.26 -19.54
N VAL A 447 -4.79 5.60 -20.83
CA VAL A 447 -5.20 4.73 -21.93
C VAL A 447 -3.99 4.33 -22.77
N GLU A 448 -3.73 3.02 -22.85
CA GLU A 448 -2.85 2.45 -23.86
C GLU A 448 -3.64 2.39 -25.18
N VAL A 449 -3.15 3.10 -26.19
CA VAL A 449 -3.77 3.20 -27.53
C VAL A 449 -3.00 2.26 -28.45
N SER A 450 -3.74 1.48 -29.26
CA SER A 450 -3.22 0.69 -30.39
C SER A 450 -3.03 1.56 -31.62
#